data_AF-D0DUK0-F1
#
_entry.id   AF-D0DUK0-F1
#
_cell.length_a   1.000
_cell.length_b   1.000
_cell.length_c   1.000
_cell.angle_alpha   90.00
_cell.angle_beta   90.00
_cell.angle_gamma   90.00
#
_symmetry.space_group_name_H-M   'P 1'
#
loop_
_entity.id
_entity.type
_entity.pdbx_description
1 polymer ?
#
loop_
_entity_poly.entity_id
_entity_poly.type
_entity_poly.pdbx_seq_one_letter_code
_entity_poly.pdbx_strand_id
1 'polypeptide(L)'
;MRRSLIVNDDEMTATANSTFEVLKKFVTLQEFEYRKPYGHQAERFSKGFVLARTTNNLYYLKDKTGERRFLPLLVDKGRQAANPVRDLTPKYVKQVWGEATHLFKNDDYSFNLTSEQQEMLDKHRQTFMYTDDLEDSIADALENDWADRDFLSSETISLKVVPGVDLAKNRKLSNQIANIMINRFGWRKGMRKRNGKVSRGYLKKGNTLK
;
A
#
# COMPACT_ATOMS: atom_id res chain seq x y z
N MET A 1 -21.74 -11.87 -2.85
CA MET A 1 -21.59 -10.53 -2.23
C MET A 1 -22.90 -9.94 -1.72
N ARG A 2 -24.02 -10.00 -2.47
CA ARG A 2 -25.27 -9.24 -2.18
C ARG A 2 -26.01 -9.52 -0.85
N ARG A 3 -25.63 -10.55 -0.10
CA ARG A 3 -26.21 -10.93 1.21
C ARG A 3 -25.13 -11.31 2.23
N SER A 4 -23.90 -10.88 1.98
CA SER A 4 -22.75 -11.21 2.80
C SER A 4 -22.38 -9.98 3.62
N LEU A 5 -22.05 -10.16 4.90
CA LEU A 5 -21.47 -9.09 5.72
C LEU A 5 -19.97 -8.95 5.45
N ILE A 6 -19.32 -10.07 5.14
CA ILE A 6 -17.88 -10.16 4.85
C ILE A 6 -17.73 -10.89 3.50
N VAL A 7 -16.91 -10.34 2.63
CA VAL A 7 -16.51 -10.96 1.37
C VAL A 7 -15.02 -11.26 1.43
N ASN A 8 -14.68 -12.54 1.33
CA ASN A 8 -13.31 -13.02 1.36
C ASN A 8 -12.71 -13.04 -0.06
N ASP A 9 -11.49 -12.54 -0.20
CA ASP A 9 -10.68 -12.62 -1.41
C ASP A 9 -9.34 -13.27 -1.04
N ASP A 10 -9.34 -14.59 -1.16
CA ASP A 10 -8.24 -15.45 -0.74
C ASP A 10 -7.04 -15.36 -1.70
N GLU A 11 -5.85 -15.23 -1.14
CA GLU A 11 -4.60 -14.92 -1.85
C GLU A 11 -4.69 -13.67 -2.76
N MET A 12 -5.66 -12.78 -2.50
CA MET A 12 -5.97 -11.63 -3.34
C MET A 12 -6.28 -11.99 -4.81
N THR A 13 -6.70 -13.22 -5.07
CA THR A 13 -6.84 -13.76 -6.44
C THR A 13 -7.93 -13.04 -7.24
N ALA A 14 -9.06 -12.71 -6.61
CA ALA A 14 -10.20 -12.08 -7.29
C ALA A 14 -9.86 -10.65 -7.75
N THR A 15 -8.87 -10.02 -7.11
CA THR A 15 -8.45 -8.66 -7.37
C THR A 15 -7.09 -8.57 -8.07
N ALA A 16 -6.43 -9.70 -8.34
CA ALA A 16 -5.11 -9.77 -8.95
C ALA A 16 -5.03 -9.07 -10.33
N ASN A 17 -6.10 -9.18 -11.12
CA ASN A 17 -6.19 -8.56 -12.46
C ASN A 17 -6.69 -7.12 -12.45
N SER A 18 -7.01 -6.56 -11.27
CA SER A 18 -7.48 -5.19 -11.14
C SER A 18 -6.35 -4.25 -10.72
N THR A 19 -6.39 -3.01 -11.20
CA THR A 19 -5.43 -2.01 -10.75
C THR A 19 -5.71 -1.63 -9.30
N PHE A 20 -4.67 -1.21 -8.58
CA PHE A 20 -4.81 -0.77 -7.19
C PHE A 20 -5.75 0.43 -7.05
N GLU A 21 -5.79 1.32 -8.03
CA GLU A 21 -6.75 2.44 -8.08
C GLU A 21 -8.20 1.98 -8.13
N VAL A 22 -8.50 0.98 -8.97
CA VAL A 22 -9.84 0.39 -9.06
C VAL A 22 -10.22 -0.25 -7.73
N LEU A 23 -9.29 -0.98 -7.10
CA LEU A 23 -9.50 -1.56 -5.78
C LEU A 23 -9.78 -0.48 -4.72
N LYS A 24 -8.97 0.58 -4.66
CA LYS A 24 -9.17 1.70 -3.71
C LYS A 24 -10.56 2.31 -3.86
N LYS A 25 -10.97 2.57 -5.11
CA LYS A 25 -12.30 3.09 -5.42
C LYS A 25 -13.37 2.11 -4.91
N PHE A 26 -13.24 0.83 -5.26
CA PHE A 26 -14.19 -0.21 -4.87
C PHE A 26 -14.34 -0.37 -3.36
N VAL A 27 -13.25 -0.27 -2.59
CA VAL A 27 -13.29 -0.32 -1.12
C VAL A 27 -14.12 0.82 -0.55
N THR A 28 -14.08 2.01 -1.14
CA THR A 28 -14.84 3.19 -0.67
C THR A 28 -16.24 3.34 -1.22
N LEU A 29 -16.64 2.56 -2.22
CA LEU A 29 -17.98 2.67 -2.80
C LEU A 29 -19.05 2.41 -1.74
N GLN A 30 -20.09 3.24 -1.73
CA GLN A 30 -21.32 2.99 -0.95
C GLN A 30 -22.37 2.26 -1.79
N GLU A 31 -22.30 2.39 -3.11
CA GLU A 31 -23.14 1.70 -4.07
C GLU A 31 -22.28 1.20 -5.22
N PHE A 32 -22.62 0.03 -5.75
CA PHE A 32 -21.99 -0.51 -6.95
C PHE A 32 -23.04 -0.95 -7.95
N GLU A 33 -22.69 -0.82 -9.23
CA GLU A 33 -23.53 -1.20 -10.34
C GLU A 33 -22.99 -2.51 -10.95
N TYR A 34 -23.87 -3.50 -11.11
CA TYR A 34 -23.48 -4.78 -11.70
C TYR A 34 -24.61 -5.34 -12.57
N ARG A 35 -24.23 -5.88 -13.72
CA ARG A 35 -25.12 -6.60 -14.63
C ARG A 35 -25.08 -8.08 -14.31
N LYS A 36 -26.22 -8.64 -13.90
CA LYS A 36 -26.37 -10.07 -13.64
C LYS A 36 -26.06 -10.89 -14.90
N PRO A 37 -25.59 -12.14 -14.77
CA PRO A 37 -25.55 -13.07 -15.90
C PRO A 37 -26.91 -13.12 -16.58
N TYR A 38 -26.93 -13.02 -17.91
CA TYR A 38 -28.15 -12.96 -18.75
C TYR A 38 -29.07 -11.75 -18.52
N GLY A 39 -28.66 -10.76 -17.70
CA GLY A 39 -29.39 -9.52 -17.51
C GLY A 39 -29.14 -8.53 -18.65
N HIS A 40 -30.19 -7.86 -19.13
CA HIS A 40 -30.09 -6.84 -20.17
C HIS A 40 -29.65 -5.46 -19.64
N GLN A 41 -29.93 -5.17 -18.37
CA GLN A 41 -29.61 -3.90 -17.73
C GLN A 41 -28.75 -4.11 -16.48
N ALA A 42 -27.96 -3.09 -16.17
CA ALA A 42 -27.19 -3.07 -14.93
C ALA A 42 -28.08 -2.58 -13.77
N GLU A 43 -27.92 -3.23 -12.62
CA GLU A 43 -28.66 -2.88 -11.41
C GLU A 43 -27.71 -2.25 -10.39
N ARG A 44 -28.21 -1.26 -9.63
CA ARG A 44 -27.48 -0.63 -8.53
C ARG A 44 -27.75 -1.35 -7.21
N PHE A 45 -26.71 -1.52 -6.42
CA PHE A 45 -26.77 -2.19 -5.11
C PHE A 45 -26.00 -1.40 -4.06
N SER A 46 -26.58 -1.27 -2.87
CA SER A 46 -25.86 -0.76 -1.70
C SER A 46 -24.77 -1.75 -1.28
N LYS A 47 -23.58 -1.23 -1.01
CA LYS A 47 -22.44 -1.99 -0.50
C LYS A 47 -22.48 -2.02 1.03
N GLY A 48 -23.12 -3.05 1.57
CA GLY A 48 -23.21 -3.31 3.01
C GLY A 48 -22.19 -4.33 3.55
N PHE A 49 -21.06 -4.53 2.86
CA PHE A 49 -20.07 -5.55 3.24
C PHE A 49 -18.66 -5.02 3.36
N VAL A 50 -17.87 -5.66 4.22
CA VAL A 50 -16.41 -5.46 4.32
C VAL A 50 -15.66 -6.48 3.47
N LEU A 51 -14.48 -6.10 3.00
CA LEU A 51 -13.57 -6.99 2.28
C LEU A 51 -12.51 -7.52 3.24
N ALA A 52 -12.40 -8.84 3.35
CA ALA A 52 -11.30 -9.51 4.03
C ALA A 52 -10.40 -10.16 2.98
N ARG A 53 -9.12 -9.86 3.01
CA ARG A 53 -8.15 -10.29 2.02
C ARG A 53 -6.97 -10.92 2.73
N THR A 54 -6.57 -12.09 2.26
CA THR A 54 -5.43 -12.85 2.78
C THR A 54 -4.39 -12.93 1.69
N THR A 55 -3.12 -12.91 2.08
CA THR A 55 -2.02 -13.22 1.17
C THR A 55 -0.81 -13.66 1.96
N ASN A 56 -0.04 -14.58 1.39
CA ASN A 56 1.29 -14.90 1.90
C ASN A 56 2.37 -13.92 1.42
N ASN A 57 2.05 -13.06 0.44
CA ASN A 57 2.97 -12.06 -0.06
C ASN A 57 3.01 -10.84 0.88
N LEU A 58 4.13 -10.63 1.55
CA LEU A 58 4.34 -9.47 2.42
C LEU A 58 4.28 -8.14 1.65
N TYR A 59 4.58 -8.14 0.35
CA TYR A 59 4.69 -6.94 -0.49
C TYR A 59 3.48 -6.71 -1.38
N TYR A 60 2.30 -6.72 -0.78
CA TYR A 60 1.03 -6.64 -1.52
C TYR A 60 0.51 -5.21 -1.71
N LEU A 61 1.03 -4.23 -0.95
CA LEU A 61 0.70 -2.82 -1.06
C LEU A 61 1.73 -2.09 -1.93
N LYS A 62 1.36 -1.84 -3.20
CA LYS A 62 2.25 -1.22 -4.20
C LYS A 62 2.24 0.31 -4.21
N ASP A 63 1.36 0.97 -3.45
CA ASP A 63 1.17 2.43 -3.48
C ASP A 63 0.88 3.03 -2.09
N LYS A 64 1.76 3.94 -1.68
CA LYS A 64 1.81 4.61 -0.37
C LYS A 64 0.57 5.46 -0.06
N THR A 65 -0.16 5.93 -1.07
CA THR A 65 -1.34 6.82 -0.86
C THR A 65 -2.63 6.07 -0.51
N GLY A 66 -2.64 4.74 -0.63
CA GLY A 66 -3.82 3.90 -0.47
C GLY A 66 -4.04 3.30 0.92
N GLU A 67 -3.00 3.31 1.77
CA GLU A 67 -2.91 2.46 2.96
C GLU A 67 -3.99 2.73 4.00
N ARG A 68 -4.48 3.97 4.13
CA ARG A 68 -5.53 4.33 5.11
C ARG A 68 -6.86 3.60 4.91
N ARG A 69 -7.10 3.01 3.74
CA ARG A 69 -8.33 2.25 3.41
C ARG A 69 -8.18 0.76 3.70
N PHE A 70 -6.99 0.32 4.13
CA PHE A 70 -6.68 -1.05 4.46
C PHE A 70 -6.21 -1.14 5.92
N LEU A 71 -6.66 -2.21 6.59
CA LEU A 71 -6.24 -2.59 7.93
C LEU A 71 -5.31 -3.82 7.81
N PRO A 72 -4.01 -3.63 7.53
CA PRO A 72 -3.06 -4.74 7.47
C PRO A 72 -2.91 -5.41 8.84
N LEU A 73 -3.03 -6.73 8.88
CA LEU A 73 -2.77 -7.54 10.06
C LEU A 73 -1.69 -8.57 9.72
N LEU A 74 -0.51 -8.43 10.32
CA LEU A 74 0.54 -9.44 10.25
C LEU A 74 0.19 -10.59 11.20
N VAL A 75 0.05 -11.79 10.65
CA VAL A 75 -0.18 -13.00 11.45
C VAL A 75 1.14 -13.74 11.63
N ASP A 76 1.44 -14.14 12.87
CA ASP A 76 2.62 -14.93 13.21
C ASP A 76 2.19 -16.37 13.53
N LYS A 77 2.60 -17.31 12.67
CA LYS A 77 2.30 -18.74 12.84
C LYS A 77 2.89 -19.31 14.12
N GLY A 78 4.04 -18.80 14.58
CA GLY A 78 4.68 -19.23 15.83
C GLY A 78 3.89 -18.85 17.08
N ARG A 79 3.00 -17.85 16.98
CA ARG A 79 2.11 -17.39 18.06
C ARG A 79 0.70 -17.99 17.99
N GLN A 80 0.47 -18.95 17.09
CA GLN A 80 -0.83 -19.57 16.92
C GLN A 80 -1.22 -20.40 18.17
N ALA A 81 -2.19 -19.89 18.94
CA ALA A 81 -2.68 -20.57 20.15
C ALA A 81 -3.78 -21.61 19.87
N ALA A 82 -4.50 -21.48 18.75
CA ALA A 82 -5.64 -22.32 18.40
C ALA A 82 -5.58 -22.79 16.94
N ASN A 83 -6.00 -24.03 16.70
CA ASN A 83 -6.07 -24.62 15.37
C ASN A 83 -7.49 -24.45 14.77
N PRO A 84 -7.64 -23.84 13.57
CA PRO A 84 -8.95 -23.57 13.00
C PRO A 84 -9.75 -24.83 12.60
N VAL A 85 -9.10 -25.99 12.45
CA VAL A 85 -9.78 -27.26 12.13
C VAL A 85 -10.29 -27.94 13.39
N ARG A 86 -9.51 -27.89 14.48
CA ARG A 86 -9.84 -28.58 15.73
C ARG A 86 -10.65 -27.71 16.70
N ASP A 87 -10.27 -26.44 16.83
CA ASP A 87 -10.68 -25.58 17.95
C ASP A 87 -11.81 -24.59 17.55
N LEU A 88 -12.04 -24.38 16.25
CA LEU A 88 -13.13 -23.53 15.72
C LEU A 88 -14.50 -24.25 15.78
N THR A 89 -14.90 -24.65 16.98
CA THR A 89 -16.17 -25.32 17.22
C THR A 89 -17.35 -24.36 17.09
N PRO A 90 -18.59 -24.86 16.88
CA PRO A 90 -19.78 -24.02 16.90
C PRO A 90 -19.95 -23.20 18.20
N LYS A 91 -19.48 -23.73 19.34
CA LYS A 91 -19.48 -23.02 20.62
C LYS A 91 -18.50 -21.84 20.59
N TYR A 92 -17.29 -22.05 20.09
CA TYR A 92 -16.29 -20.99 19.95
C TYR A 92 -16.76 -19.90 19.00
N VAL A 93 -17.34 -20.26 17.85
CA VAL A 93 -17.91 -19.30 16.90
C VAL A 93 -19.01 -18.46 17.56
N LYS A 94 -19.93 -19.09 18.30
CA LYS A 94 -20.97 -18.36 19.06
C LYS A 94 -20.37 -17.42 20.10
N GLN A 95 -19.32 -17.83 20.80
CA GLN A 95 -18.63 -16.99 21.77
C GLN A 95 -18.04 -15.74 21.12
N VAL A 96 -17.31 -15.90 20.01
CA VAL A 96 -16.71 -14.77 19.26
C VAL A 96 -17.79 -13.78 18.81
N TRP A 97 -18.90 -14.26 18.24
CA TRP A 97 -20.01 -13.38 17.86
C TRP A 97 -20.72 -12.74 19.06
N GLY A 98 -20.81 -13.47 20.18
CA GLY A 98 -21.36 -12.98 21.44
C GLY A 98 -20.55 -11.80 21.99
N GLU A 99 -19.23 -11.95 22.05
CA GLU A 99 -18.29 -10.89 22.47
C GLU A 99 -18.37 -9.68 21.53
N ALA A 100 -18.33 -9.90 20.21
CA ALA A 100 -18.47 -8.81 19.24
C ALA A 100 -19.79 -8.06 19.38
N THR A 101 -20.89 -8.78 19.61
CA THR A 101 -22.23 -8.18 19.81
C THR A 101 -22.30 -7.42 21.14
N HIS A 102 -21.70 -7.96 22.19
CA HIS A 102 -21.63 -7.31 23.50
C HIS A 102 -20.87 -5.99 23.42
N LEU A 103 -19.70 -5.99 22.79
CA LEU A 103 -18.91 -4.77 22.53
C LEU A 103 -19.72 -3.74 21.75
N PHE A 104 -20.41 -4.17 20.68
CA PHE A 104 -21.22 -3.26 19.86
C PHE A 104 -22.41 -2.64 20.62
N LYS A 105 -23.03 -3.37 21.56
CA LYS A 105 -24.24 -2.93 22.26
C LYS A 105 -23.99 -2.08 23.50
N ASN A 106 -22.80 -2.16 24.09
CA ASN A 106 -22.54 -1.50 25.37
C ASN A 106 -22.06 -0.04 25.24
N ASP A 107 -22.12 0.56 24.04
CA ASP A 107 -21.71 1.94 23.69
C ASP A 107 -20.26 2.36 24.06
N ASP A 108 -19.53 1.55 24.82
CA ASP A 108 -18.14 1.78 25.23
C ASP A 108 -17.11 1.39 24.15
N TYR A 109 -17.56 0.82 23.03
CA TYR A 109 -16.67 0.43 21.94
C TYR A 109 -16.53 1.54 20.89
N SER A 110 -15.32 2.10 20.81
CA SER A 110 -14.96 3.05 19.76
C SER A 110 -14.46 2.32 18.51
N PHE A 111 -15.00 2.70 17.35
CA PHE A 111 -14.46 2.27 16.05
C PHE A 111 -13.15 2.96 15.67
N ASN A 112 -12.73 3.98 16.42
CA ASN A 112 -11.45 4.64 16.22
C ASN A 112 -10.34 3.80 16.86
N LEU A 113 -9.23 3.67 16.15
CA LEU A 113 -8.02 3.09 16.72
C LEU A 113 -7.45 4.02 17.79
N THR A 114 -6.99 3.45 18.89
CA THR A 114 -6.17 4.17 19.87
C THR A 114 -4.84 4.61 19.24
N SER A 115 -4.17 5.60 19.83
CA SER A 115 -2.86 6.06 19.34
C SER A 115 -1.83 4.93 19.22
N GLU A 116 -1.82 4.01 20.18
CA GLU A 116 -0.92 2.84 20.18
C GLU A 116 -1.25 1.87 19.03
N GLN A 117 -2.53 1.56 18.82
CA GLN A 117 -2.96 0.71 17.71
C GLN A 117 -2.67 1.36 16.36
N GLN A 118 -2.83 2.68 16.27
CA GLN A 118 -2.51 3.45 15.06
C GLN A 118 -1.01 3.40 14.77
N GLU A 119 -0.15 3.57 15.78
CA GLU A 119 1.30 3.46 15.63
C GLU A 119 1.73 2.03 15.23
N MET A 120 1.14 1.00 15.83
CA MET A 120 1.38 -0.40 15.46
C MET A 120 0.97 -0.67 14.02
N LEU A 121 -0.19 -0.15 13.60
CA LEU A 121 -0.67 -0.27 12.23
C LEU A 121 0.25 0.44 11.24
N ASP A 122 0.75 1.62 11.58
CA ASP A 122 1.65 2.40 10.72
C ASP A 122 3.05 1.74 10.63
N LYS A 123 3.55 1.14 11.71
CA LYS A 123 4.76 0.29 11.67
C LYS A 123 4.55 -0.92 10.77
N HIS A 124 3.42 -1.63 10.91
CA HIS A 124 3.09 -2.74 10.03
C HIS A 124 3.00 -2.32 8.57
N ARG A 125 2.31 -1.20 8.28
CA ARG A 125 2.25 -0.62 6.93
C ARG A 125 3.66 -0.42 6.38
N GLN A 126 4.57 0.18 7.14
CA GLN A 126 5.97 0.35 6.75
C GLN A 126 6.69 -0.97 6.43
N THR A 127 6.47 -2.03 7.21
CA THR A 127 7.05 -3.36 6.96
C THR A 127 6.50 -4.02 5.68
N PHE A 128 5.24 -3.74 5.33
CA PHE A 128 4.58 -4.28 4.12
C PHE A 128 4.76 -3.41 2.89
N MET A 129 5.36 -2.22 3.05
CA MET A 129 5.80 -1.41 1.93
C MET A 129 6.96 -2.14 1.26
N TYR A 130 6.81 -2.41 -0.02
CA TYR A 130 7.88 -2.93 -0.87
C TYR A 130 9.07 -1.97 -0.85
N THR A 131 10.14 -2.31 -0.14
CA THR A 131 11.49 -1.84 -0.45
C THR A 131 11.99 -2.66 -1.62
N ASP A 132 11.96 -2.06 -2.81
CA ASP A 132 12.68 -2.59 -3.95
C ASP A 132 14.20 -2.54 -3.62
N ASP A 133 15.01 -3.50 -4.07
CA ASP A 133 16.49 -3.40 -4.01
C ASP A 133 16.97 -2.04 -4.56
N LEU A 134 16.21 -1.50 -5.53
CA LEU A 134 16.36 -0.15 -6.07
C LEU A 134 16.18 0.96 -5.02
N GLU A 135 15.20 0.83 -4.14
CA GLU A 135 14.91 1.79 -3.07
C GLU A 135 16.00 1.77 -2.00
N ASP A 136 16.48 0.59 -1.62
CA ASP A 136 17.60 0.45 -0.68
C ASP A 136 18.91 0.97 -1.29
N SER A 137 19.16 0.68 -2.56
CA SER A 137 20.30 1.25 -3.31
C SER A 137 20.22 2.77 -3.44
N ILE A 138 19.03 3.34 -3.59
CA ILE A 138 18.82 4.81 -3.57
C ILE A 138 19.06 5.35 -2.16
N ALA A 139 18.57 4.67 -1.11
CA ALA A 139 18.75 5.09 0.27
C ALA A 139 20.23 5.17 0.63
N ASP A 140 20.96 4.09 0.36
CA ASP A 140 22.40 3.97 0.60
C ASP A 140 23.17 5.04 -0.17
N ALA A 141 22.88 5.23 -1.46
CA ALA A 141 23.54 6.26 -2.26
C ALA A 141 23.22 7.70 -1.77
N LEU A 142 22.00 7.94 -1.27
CA LEU A 142 21.64 9.25 -0.71
C LEU A 142 22.36 9.56 0.60
N GLU A 143 22.60 8.55 1.44
CA GLU A 143 23.26 8.69 2.74
C GLU A 143 24.78 8.71 2.61
N ASN A 144 25.36 7.81 1.81
CA ASN A 144 26.81 7.60 1.76
C ASN A 144 27.50 8.34 0.62
N ASP A 145 26.87 8.47 -0.56
CA ASP A 145 27.51 9.09 -1.73
C ASP A 145 27.05 10.54 -1.99
N TRP A 146 25.81 10.86 -1.62
CA TRP A 146 25.12 12.09 -2.02
C TRP A 146 24.60 12.94 -0.87
N ALA A 147 25.05 12.70 0.37
CA ALA A 147 24.60 13.42 1.57
C ALA A 147 24.60 14.95 1.39
N ASP A 148 25.70 15.47 0.82
CA ASP A 148 25.94 16.91 0.64
C ASP A 148 25.41 17.47 -0.69
N ARG A 149 24.78 16.65 -1.53
CA ARG A 149 24.29 17.09 -2.84
C ARG A 149 22.89 17.67 -2.74
N ASP A 150 22.69 18.83 -3.36
CA ASP A 150 21.39 19.51 -3.50
C ASP A 150 20.68 19.17 -4.82
N PHE A 151 21.41 18.62 -5.79
CA PHE A 151 20.92 18.22 -7.11
C PHE A 151 21.52 16.90 -7.59
N LEU A 152 20.68 16.01 -8.09
CA LEU A 152 21.05 14.73 -8.71
C LEU A 152 20.46 14.63 -10.11
N SER A 153 21.30 14.52 -11.14
CA SER A 153 20.81 14.29 -12.50
C SER A 153 20.29 12.87 -12.65
N SER A 154 19.38 12.66 -13.62
CA SER A 154 18.91 11.32 -13.97
C SER A 154 20.06 10.39 -14.37
N GLU A 155 21.11 10.92 -15.00
CA GLU A 155 22.32 10.19 -15.39
C GLU A 155 23.12 9.71 -14.17
N THR A 156 23.34 10.58 -13.18
CA THR A 156 24.04 10.22 -11.93
C THR A 156 23.30 9.10 -11.19
N ILE A 157 21.97 9.19 -11.11
CA ILE A 157 21.15 8.17 -10.47
C ILE A 157 21.23 6.85 -11.26
N SER A 158 21.15 6.92 -12.58
CA SER A 158 21.28 5.76 -13.47
C SER A 158 22.59 5.02 -13.25
N LEU A 159 23.72 5.74 -13.22
CA LEU A 159 25.05 5.15 -13.10
C LEU A 159 25.28 4.43 -11.77
N LYS A 160 24.74 4.96 -10.67
CA LYS A 160 24.97 4.41 -9.34
C LYS A 160 23.98 3.31 -8.97
N VAL A 161 22.69 3.52 -9.26
CA VAL A 161 21.62 2.66 -8.75
C VAL A 161 21.28 1.54 -9.75
N VAL A 162 21.36 1.82 -11.05
CA VAL A 162 21.00 0.85 -12.11
C VAL A 162 22.01 0.90 -13.27
N PRO A 163 23.29 0.54 -13.01
CA PRO A 163 24.34 0.63 -14.00
C PRO A 163 23.99 -0.19 -15.26
N GLY A 164 24.23 0.40 -16.44
CA GLY A 164 23.94 -0.24 -17.72
C GLY A 164 22.49 -0.13 -18.22
N VAL A 165 21.57 0.44 -17.43
CA VAL A 165 20.18 0.67 -17.85
C VAL A 165 19.98 2.12 -18.28
N ASP A 166 19.49 2.34 -19.50
CA ASP A 166 19.10 3.67 -19.96
C ASP A 166 17.70 4.05 -19.46
N LEU A 167 17.64 4.92 -18.46
CA LEU A 167 16.39 5.41 -17.87
C LEU A 167 15.50 6.19 -18.86
N ALA A 168 16.05 6.75 -19.93
CA ALA A 168 15.24 7.41 -20.95
C ALA A 168 14.42 6.39 -21.76
N LYS A 169 14.92 5.17 -21.90
CA LYS A 169 14.25 4.07 -22.61
C LYS A 169 13.37 3.22 -21.69
N ASN A 170 13.69 3.14 -20.40
CA ASN A 170 12.90 2.37 -19.42
C ASN A 170 11.95 3.25 -18.59
N ARG A 171 10.79 3.57 -19.17
CA ARG A 171 9.79 4.46 -18.56
C ARG A 171 9.21 3.91 -17.25
N LYS A 172 9.09 2.57 -17.12
CA LYS A 172 8.58 1.91 -15.90
C LYS A 172 9.55 2.14 -14.73
N LEU A 173 10.82 1.84 -14.94
CA LEU A 173 11.87 2.03 -13.93
C LEU A 173 12.08 3.51 -13.60
N SER A 174 12.05 4.39 -14.59
CA SER A 174 12.16 5.85 -14.35
C SER A 174 11.00 6.38 -13.50
N ASN A 175 9.77 5.94 -13.73
CA ASN A 175 8.62 6.32 -12.91
C ASN A 175 8.74 5.79 -11.48
N GLN A 176 9.32 4.60 -11.30
CA GLN A 176 9.55 4.00 -10.00
C GLN A 176 10.59 4.77 -9.18
N ILE A 177 11.75 5.08 -9.77
CA ILE A 177 12.77 5.96 -9.16
C ILE A 177 12.16 7.32 -8.81
N ALA A 178 11.35 7.90 -9.70
CA ALA A 178 10.69 9.17 -9.42
C ALA A 178 9.75 9.10 -8.22
N ASN A 179 8.97 8.01 -8.09
CA ASN A 179 8.09 7.80 -6.95
C ASN A 179 8.90 7.68 -5.65
N ILE A 180 9.96 6.88 -5.64
CA ILE A 180 10.87 6.71 -4.50
C ILE A 180 11.48 8.06 -4.08
N MET A 181 12.14 8.76 -5.01
CA MET A 181 12.81 10.03 -4.74
C MET A 181 11.85 11.10 -4.19
N ILE A 182 10.65 11.20 -4.75
CA ILE A 182 9.69 12.25 -4.39
C ILE A 182 8.93 11.90 -3.11
N ASN A 183 8.38 10.69 -3.03
CA ASN A 183 7.45 10.32 -1.98
C ASN A 183 8.15 9.75 -0.73
N ARG A 184 9.31 9.10 -0.86
CA ARG A 184 10.08 8.62 0.30
C ARG A 184 11.07 9.65 0.80
N PHE A 185 11.93 10.14 -0.10
CA PHE A 185 13.06 10.99 0.28
C PHE A 185 12.77 12.49 0.16
N GLY A 186 11.57 12.87 -0.28
CA GLY A 186 11.12 14.27 -0.30
C GLY A 186 11.79 15.15 -1.36
N TRP A 187 12.48 14.58 -2.35
CA TRP A 187 13.10 15.33 -3.45
C TRP A 187 12.03 15.81 -4.45
N ARG A 188 12.39 16.74 -5.34
CA ARG A 188 11.49 17.26 -6.39
C ARG A 188 12.12 17.16 -7.76
N LYS A 189 11.34 16.88 -8.80
CA LYS A 189 11.84 16.96 -10.18
C LYS A 189 12.25 18.39 -10.51
N GLY A 190 13.39 18.54 -11.15
CA GLY A 190 13.96 19.83 -11.52
C GLY A 190 14.99 19.72 -12.62
N MET A 191 15.55 20.87 -12.99
CA MET A 191 16.61 20.98 -13.98
C MET A 191 17.68 21.92 -13.46
N ARG A 192 18.94 21.63 -13.75
CA ARG A 192 20.06 22.51 -13.42
C ARG A 192 20.94 22.69 -14.64
N LYS A 193 21.35 23.93 -14.90
CA LYS A 193 22.32 24.25 -15.95
C LYS A 193 23.71 24.23 -15.34
N ARG A 194 24.62 23.45 -15.91
CA ARG A 194 26.04 23.41 -15.53
C ARG A 194 26.87 23.39 -16.82
N ASN A 195 27.82 24.30 -16.95
CA ASN A 195 28.70 24.43 -18.13
C ASN A 195 27.93 24.45 -19.47
N GLY A 196 26.86 25.25 -19.57
CA GLY A 196 26.06 25.38 -20.79
C GLY A 196 25.07 24.22 -21.05
N LYS A 197 25.27 23.04 -20.46
CA LYS A 197 24.37 21.88 -20.60
C LYS A 197 23.27 21.91 -19.53
N VAL A 198 22.02 21.70 -19.96
CA VAL A 198 20.87 21.58 -19.06
C VAL A 198 20.67 20.11 -18.74
N SER A 199 20.75 19.75 -17.46
CA SER A 199 20.51 18.39 -16.98
C SER A 199 19.19 18.31 -16.22
N ARG A 200 18.37 17.32 -16.55
CA ARG A 200 17.14 16.99 -15.80
C ARG A 200 17.48 16.05 -14.64
N GLY A 201 16.75 16.18 -13.54
CA GLY A 201 17.05 15.42 -12.32
C GLY A 201 16.13 15.75 -11.16
N TYR A 202 16.68 15.66 -9.95
CA TYR A 202 15.99 15.85 -8.69
C TYR A 202 16.72 16.89 -7.83
N LEU A 203 15.96 17.74 -7.15
CA LEU A 203 16.41 18.77 -6.22
C LEU A 203 16.02 18.38 -4.79
N LYS A 204 16.96 18.48 -3.85
CA LYS A 204 16.72 18.23 -2.43
C LYS A 204 15.83 19.33 -1.87
N LYS A 205 14.79 18.97 -1.10
CA LYS A 205 13.88 19.95 -0.50
C LYS A 205 14.55 20.60 0.71
N GLY A 206 15.35 21.64 0.43
CA GLY A 206 16.15 22.32 1.43
C GLY A 206 17.41 22.96 0.84
N ASN A 207 17.22 23.84 -0.14
CA ASN A 207 18.08 24.99 -0.42
C ASN A 207 17.33 25.87 -1.43
N THR A 208 16.27 26.51 -0.94
CA THR A 208 15.78 27.73 -1.57
C THR A 208 16.90 28.74 -1.40
N LEU A 209 17.67 28.99 -2.46
CA LEU A 209 18.51 30.17 -2.54
C LEU A 209 17.60 31.37 -2.21
N LYS A 210 17.91 32.07 -1.13
CA LYS A 210 17.54 33.48 -0.97
C LYS A 210 18.21 34.28 -2.08
#